data_AF-A0A7C3DGQ1-F1
#
_entry.id   AF-A0A7C3DGQ1-F1
#
_cell.length_a   1.000
_cell.length_b   1.000
_cell.length_c   1.000
_cell.angle_alpha   90.00
_cell.angle_beta   90.00
_cell.angle_gamma   90.00
#
_symmetry.space_group_name_H-M   'P 1'
#
loop_
_entity.id
_entity.type
_entity.pdbx_description
1 polymer ?
#
loop_
_entity_poly.entity_id
_entity_poly.type
_entity_poly.pdbx_seq_one_letter_code
_entity_poly.pdbx_strand_id
1 'polypeptide(L)'
;MDLHLHTPGSYDYQDPDINYLAILRQAEVRGLDIIAFTDHNTVAGFSAMKKDIERLLWLEELGRMEAGEKRHLDEYRRLLSKILVLPGFEFTATFGFHILGIFPSETPVSLLEHLLLTLRVPPESLHQGNPNVGATSDVLTAYRVINDAGGIVIAAHANSNHGVAMRGLDFGGQTRIAYTQDPYLHALEVTDLEKRGRYTTRRFFDGSKPEYPRPMRCIQGSDAHRLLKDPNNPKNLGVGDRITEILLPEVSFEALKAVLQSNDLSLTRPYRGPANPIDFVQLAREEGASLVQSFHTSLAKRGGHLDRVLQDICAMANTNGGAIYVGVSANPKEKPTGVRDPKKAVENLYTAVANRITPEPEIHVDTLPSQKVQVIRITVQPGQDIPYAIDDNKFYVRDEAESSLAVRDEIVRLVERGLSHDVAEPIHVPLPMPEQTAVTPAPPVKKGRRSRGKIKPPRTGVEIVSSEKRKGTTYHTVRDLRNGNLIKNVTRSSARKLWHYAITQVESGQPKADKIKWRGNIALLDTRKKDDNTWYDLALRENGDIHIYYGVTDSGLNEDWMALIEQSSS
;
A
#
# COMPACT_ATOMS: atom_id res chain seq x y z
N MET A 1 8.23 -17.12 -6.44
CA MET A 1 8.82 -17.02 -5.09
C MET A 1 7.76 -17.24 -4.04
N ASP A 2 8.12 -17.90 -2.95
CA ASP A 2 7.24 -18.11 -1.80
C ASP A 2 7.96 -17.66 -0.52
N LEU A 3 7.58 -16.49 -0.01
CA LEU A 3 8.29 -15.81 1.06
C LEU A 3 7.69 -16.06 2.45
N HIS A 4 6.67 -16.93 2.54
CA HIS A 4 6.00 -17.25 3.78
C HIS A 4 5.74 -18.76 3.84
N LEU A 5 6.65 -19.48 4.50
CA LEU A 5 6.58 -20.93 4.67
C LEU A 5 6.93 -21.30 6.11
N HIS A 6 6.14 -22.19 6.69
CA HIS A 6 6.49 -22.85 7.94
C HIS A 6 7.21 -24.17 7.63
N THR A 7 7.96 -24.64 8.62
CA THR A 7 8.69 -25.89 8.59
C THR A 7 8.36 -26.70 9.86
N PRO A 8 8.89 -27.93 10.02
CA PRO A 8 8.79 -28.65 11.29
C PRO A 8 9.37 -27.90 12.52
N GLY A 9 10.05 -26.75 12.33
CA GLY A 9 10.43 -25.84 13.40
C GLY A 9 9.26 -25.05 14.00
N SER A 10 8.10 -24.97 13.32
CA SER A 10 6.86 -24.40 13.85
C SER A 10 6.04 -25.46 14.60
N TYR A 11 5.42 -25.06 15.72
CA TYR A 11 4.66 -25.96 16.59
C TYR A 11 3.44 -26.58 15.90
N ASP A 12 2.80 -25.82 15.02
CA ASP A 12 1.57 -26.16 14.31
C ASP A 12 1.81 -26.70 12.89
N TYR A 13 3.06 -27.07 12.58
CA TYR A 13 3.36 -27.79 11.35
C TYR A 13 2.73 -29.18 11.36
N GLN A 14 1.93 -29.48 10.34
CA GLN A 14 1.03 -30.64 10.31
C GLN A 14 1.74 -31.95 9.91
N ASP A 15 2.91 -31.84 9.26
CA ASP A 15 3.71 -32.98 8.81
C ASP A 15 5.08 -33.01 9.55
N PRO A 16 5.14 -33.35 10.86
CA PRO A 16 6.35 -33.19 11.67
C PRO A 16 7.52 -34.11 11.26
N ASP A 17 7.23 -35.23 10.60
CA ASP A 17 8.24 -36.23 10.22
C ASP A 17 8.95 -35.92 8.90
N ILE A 18 8.59 -34.83 8.22
CA ILE A 18 9.22 -34.49 6.93
C ILE A 18 10.61 -33.91 7.15
N ASN A 19 11.52 -34.20 6.21
CA ASN A 19 12.82 -33.56 6.19
C ASN A 19 12.78 -32.23 5.40
N TYR A 20 13.74 -31.34 5.67
CA TYR A 20 13.87 -30.08 4.95
C TYR A 20 14.12 -30.28 3.45
N LEU A 21 14.80 -31.38 3.06
CA LEU A 21 14.91 -31.78 1.67
C LEU A 21 13.56 -31.96 0.96
N ALA A 22 12.53 -32.47 1.64
CA ALA A 22 11.21 -32.64 1.05
C ALA A 22 10.59 -31.28 0.70
N ILE A 23 10.75 -30.29 1.58
CA ILE A 23 10.33 -28.91 1.34
C ILE A 23 11.06 -28.33 0.12
N LEU A 24 12.38 -28.51 0.02
CA LEU A 24 13.17 -28.04 -1.12
C LEU A 24 12.80 -28.75 -2.43
N ARG A 25 12.56 -30.06 -2.40
CA ARG A 25 12.06 -30.82 -3.57
C ARG A 25 10.70 -30.35 -4.01
N GLN A 26 9.80 -30.08 -3.07
CA GLN A 26 8.49 -29.55 -3.39
C GLN A 26 8.59 -28.15 -3.98
N ALA A 27 9.48 -27.29 -3.46
CA ALA A 27 9.77 -25.99 -4.05
C ALA A 27 10.31 -26.11 -5.49
N GLU A 28 11.19 -27.09 -5.77
CA GLU A 28 11.65 -27.39 -7.13
C GLU A 28 10.50 -27.84 -8.05
N VAL A 29 9.65 -28.76 -7.59
CA VAL A 29 8.48 -29.25 -8.35
C VAL A 29 7.53 -28.09 -8.68
N ARG A 30 7.43 -27.10 -7.81
CA ARG A 30 6.64 -25.87 -8.00
C ARG A 30 7.35 -24.80 -8.81
N GLY A 31 8.60 -25.01 -9.20
CA GLY A 31 9.40 -24.07 -9.98
C GLY A 31 9.72 -22.78 -9.23
N LEU A 32 10.03 -22.87 -7.93
CA LEU A 32 10.35 -21.71 -7.11
C LEU A 32 11.85 -21.42 -7.13
N ASP A 33 12.23 -20.18 -7.46
CA ASP A 33 13.63 -19.73 -7.42
C ASP A 33 14.06 -19.20 -6.03
N ILE A 34 13.11 -18.65 -5.26
CA ILE A 34 13.35 -18.14 -3.91
C ILE A 34 12.25 -18.64 -2.97
N ILE A 35 12.67 -19.17 -1.83
CA ILE A 35 11.81 -19.48 -0.70
C ILE A 35 12.35 -18.87 0.61
N ALA A 36 11.48 -18.58 1.57
CA ALA A 36 11.89 -18.17 2.91
C ALA A 36 11.28 -19.11 3.96
N PHE A 37 12.09 -19.57 4.92
CA PHE A 37 11.59 -20.27 6.10
C PHE A 37 11.26 -19.23 7.16
N THR A 38 10.00 -19.13 7.54
CA THR A 38 9.46 -18.08 8.41
C THR A 38 8.63 -18.72 9.53
N ASP A 39 9.27 -19.55 10.33
CA ASP A 39 8.60 -20.23 11.45
C ASP A 39 8.11 -19.23 12.51
N HIS A 40 7.04 -19.59 13.25
CA HIS A 40 6.44 -18.70 14.25
C HIS A 40 7.41 -18.39 15.40
N ASN A 41 7.82 -17.13 15.54
CA ASN A 41 8.67 -16.64 16.62
C ASN A 41 9.98 -17.44 16.81
N THR A 42 10.48 -18.08 15.75
CA THR A 42 11.69 -18.90 15.77
C THR A 42 12.37 -18.94 14.41
N VAL A 43 13.65 -19.30 14.43
CA VAL A 43 14.44 -19.65 13.24
C VAL A 43 14.92 -21.11 13.28
N ALA A 44 14.30 -21.93 14.14
CA ALA A 44 14.70 -23.30 14.41
C ALA A 44 14.71 -24.19 13.15
N GLY A 45 13.74 -24.02 12.24
CA GLY A 45 13.69 -24.77 10.99
C GLY A 45 14.92 -24.55 10.11
N PHE A 46 15.25 -23.28 9.87
CA PHE A 46 16.46 -22.91 9.12
C PHE A 46 17.74 -23.36 9.83
N SER A 47 17.81 -23.19 11.16
CA SER A 47 18.95 -23.65 11.98
C SER A 47 19.18 -25.16 11.86
N ALA A 48 18.10 -25.94 11.94
CA ALA A 48 18.17 -27.40 11.83
C ALA A 48 18.63 -27.85 10.44
N MET A 49 18.15 -27.21 9.37
CA MET A 49 18.62 -27.47 8.01
C MET A 49 20.13 -27.15 7.86
N LYS A 50 20.59 -25.98 8.33
CA LYS A 50 22.02 -25.61 8.30
C LYS A 50 22.88 -26.61 9.08
N LYS A 51 22.47 -27.00 10.28
CA LYS A 51 23.17 -28.00 11.11
C LYS A 51 23.27 -29.37 10.43
N ASP A 52 22.22 -29.80 9.74
CA ASP A 52 22.23 -31.05 8.98
C ASP A 52 23.25 -30.99 7.83
N ILE A 53 23.27 -29.88 7.08
CA ILE A 53 24.26 -29.64 6.01
C ILE A 53 25.69 -29.58 6.57
N GLU A 54 25.92 -28.84 7.65
CA GLU A 54 27.24 -28.72 8.30
C GLU A 54 27.74 -30.08 8.79
N ARG A 55 26.87 -30.88 9.41
CA ARG A 55 27.20 -32.25 9.81
C ARG A 55 27.62 -33.10 8.62
N LEU A 56 26.88 -33.04 7.51
CA LEU A 56 27.21 -33.80 6.30
C LEU A 56 28.55 -33.34 5.70
N LEU A 57 28.79 -32.03 5.61
CA LEU A 57 30.07 -31.49 5.13
C LEU A 57 31.24 -31.95 6.01
N TRP A 58 31.07 -31.95 7.33
CA TRP A 58 32.08 -32.44 8.27
C TRP A 58 32.41 -33.94 8.06
N LEU A 59 31.40 -34.78 7.79
CA LEU A 59 31.60 -36.20 7.50
C LEU A 59 32.35 -36.43 6.17
N GLU A 60 32.11 -35.57 5.18
CA GLU A 60 32.84 -35.59 3.90
C GLU A 60 34.31 -35.23 4.12
N GLU A 61 34.59 -34.17 4.87
CA GLU A 61 35.95 -33.71 5.18
C GLU A 61 36.76 -34.78 5.95
N LEU A 62 36.12 -35.47 6.89
CA LEU A 62 36.75 -36.58 7.62
C LEU A 62 36.91 -37.87 6.79
N GLY A 63 36.39 -37.93 5.56
CA GLY A 63 36.39 -39.14 4.74
C GLY A 63 35.59 -40.30 5.35
N ARG A 64 34.64 -40.00 6.24
CA ARG A 64 33.83 -41.00 6.98
C ARG A 64 32.38 -41.08 6.49
N MET A 65 32.07 -40.39 5.41
CA MET A 65 30.73 -40.30 4.84
C MET A 65 30.24 -41.62 4.24
N GLU A 66 29.04 -42.04 4.60
CA GLU A 66 28.37 -43.20 4.02
C GLU A 66 27.72 -42.89 2.66
N ALA A 67 27.39 -43.92 1.88
CA ALA A 67 26.77 -43.75 0.56
C ALA A 67 25.40 -43.04 0.61
N GLY A 68 24.62 -43.25 1.68
CA GLY A 68 23.34 -42.56 1.88
C GLY A 68 23.51 -41.08 2.21
N GLU A 69 24.46 -40.77 3.10
CA GLU A 69 24.82 -39.40 3.50
C GLU A 69 25.38 -38.60 2.32
N LYS A 70 26.19 -39.25 1.47
CA LYS A 70 26.68 -38.64 0.24
C LYS A 70 25.56 -38.23 -0.70
N ARG A 71 24.60 -39.13 -0.96
CA ARG A 71 23.41 -38.80 -1.78
C ARG A 71 22.59 -37.67 -1.16
N HIS A 72 22.51 -37.61 0.17
CA HIS A 72 21.81 -36.55 0.90
C HIS A 72 22.49 -35.20 0.66
N LEU A 73 23.81 -35.12 0.86
CA LEU A 73 24.59 -33.89 0.65
C LEU A 73 24.57 -33.45 -0.82
N ASP A 74 24.72 -34.38 -1.75
CA ASP A 74 24.66 -34.10 -3.20
C ASP A 74 23.30 -33.51 -3.59
N GLU A 75 22.21 -33.99 -2.98
CA GLU A 75 20.87 -33.45 -3.19
C GLU A 75 20.72 -32.03 -2.63
N TYR A 76 21.24 -31.75 -1.42
CA TYR A 76 21.28 -30.38 -0.90
C TYR A 76 22.04 -29.45 -1.84
N ARG A 77 23.24 -29.85 -2.30
CA ARG A 77 24.05 -29.07 -3.25
C ARG A 77 23.27 -28.75 -4.52
N ARG A 78 22.59 -29.75 -5.09
CA ARG A 78 21.78 -29.61 -6.31
C ARG A 78 20.58 -28.69 -6.14
N LEU A 79 19.89 -28.77 -5.01
CA LEU A 79 18.70 -27.95 -4.74
C LEU A 79 19.09 -26.51 -4.38
N LEU A 80 20.10 -26.33 -3.53
CA LEU A 80 20.59 -25.00 -3.14
C LEU A 80 21.31 -24.27 -4.27
N SER A 81 21.80 -24.97 -5.30
CA SER A 81 22.30 -24.32 -6.53
C SER A 81 21.18 -23.75 -7.41
N LYS A 82 19.93 -24.14 -7.18
CA LYS A 82 18.75 -23.72 -7.97
C LYS A 82 17.81 -22.80 -7.20
N ILE A 83 17.70 -23.02 -5.90
CA ILE A 83 16.73 -22.36 -5.02
C ILE A 83 17.49 -21.58 -3.97
N LEU A 84 17.27 -20.27 -3.93
CA LEU A 84 17.73 -19.43 -2.84
C LEU A 84 16.81 -19.61 -1.64
N VAL A 85 17.36 -20.11 -0.54
CA VAL A 85 16.65 -20.31 0.73
C VAL A 85 17.04 -19.20 1.69
N LEU A 86 16.08 -18.36 2.07
CA LEU A 86 16.29 -17.23 2.96
C LEU A 86 15.86 -17.58 4.40
N PRO A 87 16.69 -17.26 5.41
CA PRO A 87 16.26 -17.33 6.80
C PRO A 87 15.27 -16.21 7.11
N GLY A 88 14.27 -16.52 7.92
CA GLY A 88 13.32 -15.56 8.45
C GLY A 88 12.53 -16.12 9.61
N PHE A 89 11.58 -15.33 10.08
CA PHE A 89 10.62 -15.72 11.11
C PHE A 89 9.30 -14.99 10.88
N GLU A 90 8.20 -15.59 11.30
CA GLU A 90 6.93 -14.89 11.45
C GLU A 90 6.75 -14.50 12.92
N PHE A 91 6.96 -13.21 13.20
CA PHE A 91 6.86 -12.65 14.53
C PHE A 91 5.42 -12.27 14.87
N THR A 92 4.96 -12.71 16.03
CA THR A 92 3.67 -12.33 16.60
C THR A 92 3.85 -11.09 17.49
N ALA A 93 3.44 -9.93 17.00
CA ALA A 93 3.43 -8.66 17.70
C ALA A 93 2.25 -8.54 18.68
N THR A 94 2.27 -7.48 19.50
CA THR A 94 1.15 -7.13 20.38
C THR A 94 -0.20 -7.15 19.63
N PHE A 95 -1.25 -7.64 20.29
CA PHE A 95 -2.58 -7.93 19.70
C PHE A 95 -2.63 -9.11 18.74
N GLY A 96 -1.53 -9.87 18.62
CA GLY A 96 -1.46 -11.07 17.82
C GLY A 96 -1.31 -10.80 16.32
N PHE A 97 -0.68 -9.68 15.94
CA PHE A 97 -0.42 -9.38 14.54
C PHE A 97 0.84 -10.08 14.04
N HIS A 98 0.81 -10.61 12.82
CA HIS A 98 1.97 -11.32 12.28
C HIS A 98 2.80 -10.44 11.34
N ILE A 99 4.11 -10.53 11.50
CA ILE A 99 5.10 -9.73 10.76
C ILE A 99 6.23 -10.66 10.35
N LEU A 100 6.53 -10.72 9.06
CA LEU A 100 7.68 -11.46 8.55
C LEU A 100 8.93 -10.60 8.59
N GLY A 101 10.00 -11.15 9.15
CA GLY A 101 11.35 -10.68 8.95
C GLY A 101 12.13 -11.68 8.11
N ILE A 102 12.62 -11.27 6.94
CA ILE A 102 13.41 -12.12 6.03
C ILE A 102 14.80 -11.52 5.87
N PHE A 103 15.85 -12.34 5.94
CA PHE A 103 17.24 -11.91 6.02
C PHE A 103 18.11 -12.60 4.95
N PRO A 104 19.33 -12.07 4.68
CA PRO A 104 20.30 -12.74 3.81
C PRO A 104 20.62 -14.17 4.27
N SER A 105 20.93 -15.08 3.34
CA SER A 105 21.30 -16.49 3.63
C SER A 105 22.51 -16.66 4.53
N GLU A 106 23.39 -15.66 4.54
CA GLU A 106 24.62 -15.62 5.34
C GLU A 106 24.42 -15.06 6.75
N THR A 107 23.20 -14.63 7.08
CA THR A 107 22.90 -14.06 8.41
C THR A 107 23.09 -15.14 9.49
N PRO A 108 23.91 -14.88 10.53
CA PRO A 108 24.10 -15.84 11.60
C PRO A 108 22.79 -16.13 12.35
N VAL A 109 22.52 -17.40 12.61
CA VAL A 109 21.32 -17.83 13.37
C VAL A 109 21.26 -17.15 14.74
N SER A 110 22.41 -16.99 15.41
CA SER A 110 22.50 -16.33 16.71
C SER A 110 22.08 -14.86 16.67
N LEU A 111 22.31 -14.15 15.55
CA LEU A 111 21.84 -12.79 15.38
C LEU A 111 20.31 -12.75 15.27
N LEU A 112 19.71 -13.70 14.54
CA LEU A 112 18.26 -13.80 14.40
C LEU A 112 17.58 -14.15 15.73
N GLU A 113 18.15 -15.07 16.51
CA GLU A 113 17.70 -15.39 17.87
C GLU A 113 17.80 -14.15 18.78
N HIS A 114 18.90 -13.39 18.69
CA HIS A 114 19.06 -12.14 19.44
C HIS A 114 18.01 -11.09 19.04
N LEU A 115 17.62 -11.00 17.76
CA LEU A 115 16.54 -10.12 17.32
C LEU A 115 15.19 -10.51 17.92
N LEU A 116 14.86 -11.81 17.96
CA LEU A 116 13.65 -12.29 18.61
C LEU A 116 13.62 -11.96 20.10
N LEU A 117 14.76 -12.09 20.81
CA LEU A 117 14.90 -11.65 22.20
C LEU A 117 14.71 -10.13 22.35
N THR A 118 15.27 -9.35 21.44
CA THR A 118 15.11 -7.88 21.40
C THR A 118 13.63 -7.51 21.22
N LEU A 119 12.89 -8.29 20.44
CA LEU A 119 11.44 -8.16 20.25
C LEU A 119 10.60 -8.72 21.42
N ARG A 120 11.26 -9.15 22.50
CA ARG A 120 10.67 -9.70 23.74
C ARG A 120 9.98 -11.05 23.55
N VAL A 121 10.42 -11.85 22.59
CA VAL A 121 10.05 -13.27 22.54
C VAL A 121 10.70 -13.97 23.73
N PRO A 122 9.94 -14.72 24.56
CA PRO A 122 10.51 -15.43 25.70
C PRO A 122 11.57 -16.45 25.26
N PRO A 123 12.73 -16.54 25.94
CA PRO A 123 13.79 -17.48 25.59
C PRO A 123 13.30 -18.93 25.47
N GLU A 124 12.38 -19.35 26.33
CA GLU A 124 11.78 -20.68 26.32
C GLU A 124 10.96 -20.99 25.06
N SER A 125 10.45 -19.96 24.38
CA SER A 125 9.64 -20.08 23.17
C SER A 125 10.46 -20.08 21.88
N LEU A 126 11.73 -19.64 21.92
CA LEU A 126 12.61 -19.51 20.75
C LEU A 126 12.85 -20.83 20.01
N HIS A 127 12.65 -21.98 20.65
CA HIS A 127 12.84 -23.29 20.02
C HIS A 127 11.53 -24.07 19.82
N GLN A 128 10.39 -23.49 20.22
CA GLN A 128 9.10 -24.17 20.15
C GLN A 128 8.34 -23.87 18.87
N GLY A 129 8.59 -22.71 18.24
CA GLY A 129 7.83 -22.29 17.07
C GLY A 129 6.37 -21.97 17.39
N ASN A 130 6.12 -21.40 18.58
CA ASN A 130 4.76 -21.18 19.07
C ASN A 130 4.21 -19.81 18.60
N PRO A 131 3.05 -19.74 17.94
CA PRO A 131 2.42 -18.46 17.58
C PRO A 131 1.89 -17.70 18.81
N ASN A 132 1.59 -18.39 19.91
CA ASN A 132 1.00 -17.79 21.12
C ASN A 132 2.07 -17.42 22.14
N VAL A 133 2.89 -16.43 21.79
CA VAL A 133 3.81 -15.77 22.72
C VAL A 133 3.10 -14.61 23.44
N GLY A 134 3.50 -14.32 24.68
CA GLY A 134 2.83 -13.35 25.57
C GLY A 134 2.91 -11.89 25.10
N ALA A 135 3.16 -10.95 26.04
CA ALA A 135 3.26 -9.52 25.70
C ALA A 135 4.59 -9.18 24.98
N THR A 136 4.64 -9.46 23.68
CA THR A 136 5.75 -9.11 22.78
C THR A 136 5.69 -7.64 22.34
N SER A 137 6.70 -7.20 21.60
CA SER A 137 6.79 -5.83 21.07
C SER A 137 5.62 -5.47 20.14
N ASP A 138 5.33 -4.16 20.02
CA ASP A 138 4.30 -3.66 19.11
C ASP A 138 4.76 -3.71 17.64
N VAL A 139 3.80 -3.53 16.73
CA VAL A 139 4.00 -3.64 15.28
C VAL A 139 5.07 -2.67 14.75
N LEU A 140 5.05 -1.40 15.18
CA LEU A 140 5.96 -0.38 14.67
C LEU A 140 7.39 -0.61 15.18
N THR A 141 7.52 -1.01 16.44
CA THR A 141 8.83 -1.43 16.99
C THR A 141 9.39 -2.62 16.21
N ALA A 142 8.56 -3.61 15.90
CA ALA A 142 8.99 -4.77 15.13
C ALA A 142 9.49 -4.41 13.73
N TYR A 143 8.77 -3.54 13.00
CA TYR A 143 9.21 -3.07 11.69
C TYR A 143 10.58 -2.41 11.74
N ARG A 144 10.78 -1.48 12.69
CA ARG A 144 12.05 -0.78 12.84
C ARG A 144 13.19 -1.74 13.16
N VAL A 145 13.03 -2.61 14.17
CA VAL A 145 14.08 -3.54 14.60
C VAL A 145 14.50 -4.50 13.48
N ILE A 146 13.54 -5.03 12.72
CA ILE A 146 13.84 -5.93 11.60
C ILE A 146 14.56 -5.17 10.47
N ASN A 147 14.09 -3.97 10.14
CA ASN A 147 14.71 -3.13 9.10
C ASN A 147 16.15 -2.72 9.47
N ASP A 148 16.37 -2.28 10.71
CA ASP A 148 17.68 -1.84 11.22
C ASP A 148 18.70 -2.99 11.22
N ALA A 149 18.23 -4.22 11.41
CA ALA A 149 19.03 -5.44 11.27
C ALA A 149 19.28 -5.87 9.82
N GLY A 150 18.84 -5.08 8.84
CA GLY A 150 19.04 -5.34 7.42
C GLY A 150 18.00 -6.25 6.77
N GLY A 151 16.97 -6.68 7.50
CA GLY A 151 15.91 -7.55 7.00
C GLY A 151 14.91 -6.86 6.07
N ILE A 152 14.14 -7.68 5.35
CA ILE A 152 12.93 -7.28 4.63
C ILE A 152 11.75 -7.45 5.59
N VAL A 153 10.94 -6.40 5.73
CA VAL A 153 9.78 -6.35 6.62
C VAL A 153 8.50 -6.50 5.80
N ILE A 154 7.70 -7.53 6.10
CA ILE A 154 6.44 -7.79 5.41
C ILE A 154 5.33 -7.94 6.45
N ALA A 155 4.22 -7.23 6.27
CA ALA A 155 3.04 -7.50 7.09
C ALA A 155 2.35 -8.76 6.56
N ALA A 156 2.40 -9.84 7.34
CA ALA A 156 1.87 -11.14 6.94
C ALA A 156 0.35 -11.06 6.77
N HIS A 157 -0.17 -11.76 5.76
CA HIS A 157 -1.60 -11.93 5.44
C HIS A 157 -2.50 -10.77 5.91
N ALA A 158 -2.11 -9.55 5.55
CA ALA A 158 -2.54 -8.29 6.15
C ALA A 158 -4.06 -8.09 6.13
N ASN A 159 -4.75 -8.68 5.16
CA ASN A 159 -6.20 -8.61 4.99
C ASN A 159 -6.98 -9.78 5.62
N SER A 160 -6.31 -10.60 6.44
CA SER A 160 -6.83 -11.82 7.04
C SER A 160 -6.76 -11.76 8.59
N ASN A 161 -7.09 -12.87 9.26
CA ASN A 161 -6.94 -12.99 10.71
C ASN A 161 -5.47 -12.79 11.08
N HIS A 162 -5.18 -12.09 12.18
CA HIS A 162 -3.81 -11.71 12.58
C HIS A 162 -3.10 -10.72 11.62
N GLY A 163 -3.82 -10.22 10.61
CA GLY A 163 -3.31 -9.20 9.67
C GLY A 163 -3.54 -7.76 10.16
N VAL A 164 -2.55 -6.90 9.92
CA VAL A 164 -2.58 -5.48 10.36
C VAL A 164 -3.63 -4.61 9.65
N ALA A 165 -4.20 -5.07 8.53
CA ALA A 165 -5.21 -4.38 7.73
C ALA A 165 -6.60 -5.04 7.81
N MET A 166 -6.81 -5.95 8.77
CA MET A 166 -8.07 -6.68 8.92
C MET A 166 -9.27 -5.74 9.07
N ARG A 167 -10.38 -6.08 8.41
CA ARG A 167 -11.66 -5.37 8.55
C ARG A 167 -12.45 -5.99 9.69
N GLY A 168 -12.72 -5.25 10.77
CA GLY A 168 -13.65 -5.68 11.83
C GLY A 168 -13.11 -5.68 13.26
N LEU A 169 -11.83 -5.38 13.48
CA LEU A 169 -11.34 -4.98 14.80
C LEU A 169 -11.57 -3.48 14.99
N ASP A 170 -12.06 -3.06 16.16
CA ASP A 170 -12.34 -1.66 16.57
C ASP A 170 -11.06 -0.81 16.75
N PHE A 171 -10.06 -0.99 15.88
CA PHE A 171 -8.91 -0.09 15.84
C PHE A 171 -9.30 1.21 15.17
N GLY A 172 -8.93 2.34 15.78
CA GLY A 172 -9.08 3.65 15.17
C GLY A 172 -8.41 3.69 13.80
N GLY A 173 -9.01 4.40 12.84
CA GLY A 173 -8.48 4.48 11.47
C GLY A 173 -7.02 4.93 11.38
N GLN A 174 -6.54 5.69 12.36
CA GLN A 174 -5.16 6.16 12.47
C GLN A 174 -4.16 5.01 12.72
N THR A 175 -4.50 4.05 13.57
CA THR A 175 -3.62 2.91 13.88
C THR A 175 -3.39 2.04 12.65
N ARG A 176 -4.45 1.80 11.87
CA ARG A 176 -4.33 1.04 10.62
C ARG A 176 -3.48 1.76 9.59
N ILE A 177 -3.59 3.09 9.47
CA ILE A 177 -2.74 3.89 8.60
C ILE A 177 -1.28 3.74 9.04
N ALA A 178 -0.99 3.92 10.34
CA ALA A 178 0.36 3.75 10.87
C ALA A 178 0.94 2.36 10.56
N TYR A 179 0.19 1.28 10.77
CA TYR A 179 0.68 -0.08 10.52
C TYR A 179 0.84 -0.46 9.05
N THR A 180 0.17 0.24 8.13
CA THR A 180 0.19 -0.09 6.68
C THR A 180 0.98 0.89 5.84
N GLN A 181 1.38 2.03 6.41
CA GLN A 181 2.10 3.11 5.72
C GLN A 181 3.45 3.43 6.38
N ASP A 182 3.85 2.68 7.41
CA ASP A 182 5.12 2.87 8.11
C ASP A 182 6.33 2.82 7.14
N PRO A 183 7.29 3.76 7.20
CA PRO A 183 8.43 3.79 6.29
C PRO A 183 9.28 2.51 6.26
N TYR A 184 9.36 1.77 7.37
CA TYR A 184 10.16 0.53 7.46
C TYR A 184 9.44 -0.69 6.90
N LEU A 185 8.13 -0.58 6.61
CA LEU A 185 7.36 -1.64 5.98
C LEU A 185 7.65 -1.70 4.47
N HIS A 186 8.06 -2.87 3.97
CA HIS A 186 8.46 -3.05 2.57
C HIS A 186 7.31 -3.56 1.69
N ALA A 187 6.52 -4.50 2.20
CA ALA A 187 5.40 -5.07 1.45
C ALA A 187 4.24 -5.50 2.36
N LEU A 188 3.05 -5.58 1.76
CA LEU A 188 1.87 -6.19 2.37
C LEU A 188 1.66 -7.56 1.73
N GLU A 189 1.68 -8.63 2.53
CA GLU A 189 1.22 -9.92 2.05
C GLU A 189 -0.31 -9.94 2.10
N VAL A 190 -0.96 -10.31 0.99
CA VAL A 190 -2.42 -10.29 0.88
C VAL A 190 -2.94 -11.61 0.33
N THR A 191 -4.11 -12.04 0.82
CA THR A 191 -4.73 -13.32 0.44
C THR A 191 -5.63 -13.22 -0.80
N ASP A 192 -5.86 -12.01 -1.32
CA ASP A 192 -6.78 -11.72 -2.42
C ASP A 192 -6.10 -11.15 -3.68
N LEU A 193 -4.77 -11.28 -3.79
CA LEU A 193 -4.00 -10.67 -4.89
C LEU A 193 -4.45 -11.12 -6.29
N GLU A 194 -4.95 -12.35 -6.40
CA GLU A 194 -5.46 -12.90 -7.65
C GLU A 194 -6.82 -12.34 -8.06
N LYS A 195 -7.62 -11.83 -7.11
CA LYS A 195 -8.98 -11.35 -7.37
C LYS A 195 -8.96 -10.05 -8.17
N ARG A 196 -9.98 -9.84 -9.00
CA ARG A 196 -10.21 -8.58 -9.73
C ARG A 196 -11.42 -7.87 -9.14
N GLY A 197 -11.34 -6.55 -8.97
CA GLY A 197 -12.47 -5.73 -8.53
C GLY A 197 -12.09 -4.44 -7.83
N ARG A 198 -13.09 -3.60 -7.57
CA ARG A 198 -12.92 -2.30 -6.90
C ARG A 198 -12.52 -2.41 -5.43
N TYR A 199 -12.73 -3.59 -4.82
CA TYR A 199 -12.56 -3.82 -3.37
C TYR A 199 -11.31 -4.65 -3.02
N THR A 200 -10.41 -4.90 -3.97
CA THR A 200 -9.19 -5.67 -3.73
C THR A 200 -8.21 -4.90 -2.84
N THR A 201 -7.42 -5.62 -2.05
CA THR A 201 -6.42 -5.00 -1.16
C THR A 201 -5.37 -4.22 -1.95
N ARG A 202 -4.93 -4.76 -3.10
CA ARG A 202 -3.98 -4.08 -4.01
C ARG A 202 -4.45 -2.69 -4.44
N ARG A 203 -5.73 -2.55 -4.83
CA ARG A 203 -6.31 -1.25 -5.23
C ARG A 203 -6.53 -0.32 -4.04
N PHE A 204 -6.69 -0.87 -2.83
CA PHE A 204 -6.86 -0.05 -1.64
C PHE A 204 -5.57 0.69 -1.27
N PHE A 205 -4.41 0.04 -1.44
CA PHE A 205 -3.09 0.56 -1.08
C PHE A 205 -2.25 0.96 -2.31
N ASP A 206 -2.89 1.38 -3.40
CA ASP A 206 -2.21 1.83 -4.62
C ASP A 206 -1.73 3.30 -4.55
N GLY A 207 -1.96 4.00 -3.43
CA GLY A 207 -1.64 5.42 -3.26
C GLY A 207 -2.75 6.38 -3.73
N SER A 208 -3.83 5.87 -4.32
CA SER A 208 -4.95 6.67 -4.83
C SER A 208 -5.86 7.24 -3.73
N LYS A 209 -5.65 6.83 -2.47
CA LYS A 209 -6.44 7.29 -1.33
C LYS A 209 -5.66 8.34 -0.54
N PRO A 210 -6.25 9.52 -0.26
CA PRO A 210 -5.57 10.55 0.53
C PRO A 210 -5.08 10.07 1.90
N GLU A 211 -5.79 9.13 2.53
CA GLU A 211 -5.42 8.58 3.84
C GLU A 211 -4.32 7.51 3.77
N TYR A 212 -4.03 6.97 2.58
CA TYR A 212 -2.99 5.97 2.32
C TYR A 212 -2.11 6.44 1.16
N PRO A 213 -1.33 7.52 1.38
CA PRO A 213 -0.64 8.21 0.30
C PRO A 213 0.56 7.42 -0.25
N ARG A 214 1.17 6.52 0.53
CA ARG A 214 2.29 5.68 0.09
C ARG A 214 1.75 4.44 -0.65
N PRO A 215 2.06 4.27 -1.94
CA PRO A 215 1.73 3.04 -2.66
C PRO A 215 2.45 1.85 -2.01
N MET A 216 1.70 0.84 -1.58
CA MET A 216 2.27 -0.37 -0.99
C MET A 216 2.31 -1.51 -1.98
N ARG A 217 3.47 -2.15 -2.09
CA ARG A 217 3.61 -3.37 -2.86
C ARG A 217 2.86 -4.51 -2.18
N CYS A 218 1.92 -5.11 -2.90
CA CYS A 218 1.16 -6.27 -2.42
C CYS A 218 1.73 -7.56 -3.01
N ILE A 219 2.09 -8.51 -2.15
CA ILE A 219 2.59 -9.84 -2.51
C ILE A 219 1.68 -10.92 -1.93
N GLN A 220 1.98 -12.18 -2.22
CA GLN A 220 1.34 -13.35 -1.64
C GLN A 220 2.36 -14.47 -1.39
N GLY A 221 2.24 -15.15 -0.25
CA GLY A 221 2.90 -16.42 0.06
C GLY A 221 1.87 -17.50 0.38
N SER A 222 2.34 -18.73 0.51
CA SER A 222 1.47 -19.88 0.76
C SER A 222 1.06 -20.02 2.21
N ASP A 223 1.83 -19.48 3.16
CA ASP A 223 1.56 -19.65 4.60
C ASP A 223 1.41 -21.14 4.94
N ALA A 224 2.30 -21.95 4.33
CA ALA A 224 2.16 -23.39 4.28
C ALA A 224 2.62 -24.04 5.59
N HIS A 225 1.68 -24.71 6.26
CA HIS A 225 1.90 -25.51 7.46
C HIS A 225 2.02 -27.02 7.16
N ARG A 226 2.18 -27.38 5.89
CA ARG A 226 2.24 -28.75 5.39
C ARG A 226 2.94 -28.82 4.04
N LEU A 227 3.40 -29.99 3.65
CA LEU A 227 4.14 -30.16 2.41
C LEU A 227 3.23 -30.00 1.17
N LEU A 228 2.12 -30.71 1.18
CA LEU A 228 1.15 -30.77 0.08
C LEU A 228 -0.18 -30.19 0.51
N LYS A 229 -0.91 -29.57 -0.41
CA LYS A 229 -2.26 -29.05 -0.18
C LYS A 229 -3.17 -30.09 0.47
N ASP A 230 -3.98 -29.64 1.43
CA ASP A 230 -5.03 -30.49 1.98
C ASP A 230 -6.10 -30.80 0.92
N PRO A 231 -6.36 -32.09 0.60
CA PRO A 231 -7.40 -32.45 -0.37
C PRO A 231 -8.82 -32.15 0.15
N ASN A 232 -9.02 -32.09 1.47
CA ASN A 232 -10.33 -31.90 2.11
C ASN A 232 -10.59 -30.44 2.50
N ASN A 233 -9.53 -29.65 2.69
CA ASN A 233 -9.65 -28.23 3.03
C ASN A 233 -8.86 -27.35 2.04
N PRO A 234 -9.51 -26.80 1.00
CA PRO A 234 -8.81 -26.05 -0.04
C PRO A 234 -8.18 -24.73 0.44
N LYS A 235 -8.47 -24.28 1.68
CA LYS A 235 -7.83 -23.12 2.31
C LYS A 235 -6.49 -23.46 2.96
N ASN A 236 -6.23 -24.73 3.27
CA ASN A 236 -5.01 -25.21 3.91
C ASN A 236 -3.99 -25.54 2.80
N LEU A 237 -3.11 -24.59 2.55
CA LEU A 237 -2.17 -24.61 1.43
C LEU A 237 -0.91 -25.42 1.78
N GLY A 238 -0.30 -26.02 0.77
CA GLY A 238 1.04 -26.60 0.85
C GLY A 238 2.09 -25.68 0.23
N VAL A 239 3.36 -26.09 0.35
CA VAL A 239 4.51 -25.34 -0.14
C VAL A 239 4.34 -25.01 -1.63
N GLY A 240 4.38 -23.71 -1.96
CA GLY A 240 4.27 -23.22 -3.34
C GLY A 240 2.87 -23.26 -3.95
N ASP A 241 1.80 -23.38 -3.14
CA ASP A 241 0.41 -23.27 -3.64
C ASP A 241 -0.04 -21.85 -3.92
N ARG A 242 0.54 -20.86 -3.26
CA ARG A 242 0.29 -19.44 -3.51
C ARG A 242 1.62 -18.72 -3.53
N ILE A 243 1.94 -18.11 -4.65
CA ILE A 243 3.29 -17.57 -4.91
C ILE A 243 3.22 -16.24 -5.63
N THR A 244 4.28 -15.45 -5.50
CA THR A 244 4.44 -14.18 -6.22
C THR A 244 5.53 -14.33 -7.28
N GLU A 245 5.26 -13.81 -8.48
CA GLU A 245 6.29 -13.60 -9.50
C GLU A 245 6.88 -12.21 -9.30
N ILE A 246 8.21 -12.15 -9.17
CA ILE A 246 8.98 -10.92 -9.00
C ILE A 246 10.05 -10.90 -10.07
N LEU A 247 10.08 -9.84 -10.88
CA LEU A 247 11.10 -9.66 -11.90
C LEU A 247 12.37 -9.13 -11.24
N LEU A 248 13.41 -9.96 -11.19
CA LEU A 248 14.72 -9.60 -10.65
C LEU A 248 15.79 -9.61 -11.76
N PRO A 249 16.82 -8.75 -11.65
CA PRO A 249 18.01 -8.84 -12.50
C PRO A 249 18.82 -10.13 -12.23
N GLU A 250 18.83 -10.59 -10.99
CA GLU A 250 19.49 -11.82 -10.53
C GLU A 250 18.77 -12.39 -9.29
N VAL A 251 18.98 -13.69 -9.02
CA VAL A 251 18.40 -14.36 -7.85
C VAL A 251 19.28 -14.10 -6.63
N SER A 252 19.11 -12.93 -6.00
CA SER A 252 19.82 -12.53 -4.76
C SER A 252 18.88 -11.85 -3.76
N PHE A 253 19.28 -11.84 -2.48
CA PHE A 253 18.53 -11.15 -1.43
C PHE A 253 18.49 -9.64 -1.69
N GLU A 254 19.60 -9.08 -2.15
CA GLU A 254 19.82 -7.68 -2.43
C GLU A 254 18.92 -7.21 -3.59
N ALA A 255 18.85 -8.00 -4.67
CA ALA A 255 17.95 -7.73 -5.78
C ALA A 255 16.47 -7.78 -5.34
N LEU A 256 16.10 -8.77 -4.52
CA LEU A 256 14.76 -8.88 -3.97
C LEU A 256 14.42 -7.66 -3.10
N LYS A 257 15.31 -7.29 -2.17
CA LYS A 257 15.12 -6.13 -1.30
C LYS A 257 14.98 -4.84 -2.10
N ALA A 258 15.82 -4.63 -3.12
CA ALA A 258 15.76 -3.47 -3.99
C ALA A 258 14.42 -3.35 -4.74
N VAL A 259 13.89 -4.46 -5.27
CA VAL A 259 12.57 -4.46 -5.93
C VAL A 259 11.45 -4.19 -4.93
N LEU A 260 11.50 -4.75 -3.71
CA LEU A 260 10.49 -4.50 -2.70
C LEU A 260 10.52 -3.05 -2.16
N GLN A 261 11.69 -2.40 -2.15
CA GLN A 261 11.85 -0.98 -1.80
C GLN A 261 11.49 -0.03 -2.95
N SER A 262 11.59 -0.50 -4.19
CA SER A 262 11.26 0.30 -5.38
C SER A 262 9.76 0.60 -5.49
N ASN A 263 9.46 1.79 -5.99
CA ASN A 263 8.10 2.23 -6.31
C ASN A 263 7.59 1.70 -7.67
N ASP A 264 8.39 0.94 -8.43
CA ASP A 264 7.90 0.27 -9.64
C ASP A 264 7.08 -0.98 -9.31
N LEU A 265 5.79 -0.77 -9.04
CA LEU A 265 4.84 -1.83 -8.68
C LEU A 265 4.60 -2.88 -9.79
N SER A 266 5.10 -2.66 -11.00
CA SER A 266 4.93 -3.60 -12.12
C SER A 266 5.88 -4.80 -12.09
N LEU A 267 6.96 -4.70 -11.32
CA LEU A 267 7.93 -5.78 -11.14
C LEU A 267 7.37 -6.96 -10.34
N THR A 268 6.13 -6.86 -9.82
CA THR A 268 5.47 -7.91 -9.05
C THR A 268 4.08 -8.23 -9.56
N ARG A 269 3.75 -9.52 -9.64
CA ARG A 269 2.40 -9.98 -9.99
C ARG A 269 2.05 -11.32 -9.34
N PRO A 270 0.76 -11.63 -9.14
CA PRO A 270 0.34 -12.96 -8.73
C PRO A 270 0.63 -13.98 -9.83
N TYR A 271 1.10 -15.17 -9.45
CA TYR A 271 1.25 -16.30 -10.37
C TYR A 271 -0.12 -16.82 -10.81
N ARG A 272 -0.32 -17.06 -12.11
CA ARG A 272 -1.59 -17.56 -12.68
C ARG A 272 -1.38 -18.74 -13.64
N GLY A 273 -0.32 -19.53 -13.44
CA GLY A 273 0.07 -20.61 -14.34
C GLY A 273 0.85 -20.12 -15.58
N PRO A 274 1.12 -21.00 -16.56
CA PRO A 274 1.90 -20.65 -17.75
C PRO A 274 1.24 -19.49 -18.50
N ALA A 275 1.97 -18.37 -18.55
CA ALA A 275 1.46 -17.06 -18.89
C ALA A 275 0.91 -16.99 -20.32
N ASN A 276 -0.39 -16.72 -20.45
CA ASN A 276 -0.81 -15.85 -21.54
C ASN A 276 -0.22 -14.46 -21.27
N PRO A 277 0.39 -13.77 -22.26
CA PRO A 277 0.94 -12.44 -22.06
C PRO A 277 -0.12 -11.50 -21.46
N ILE A 278 0.08 -11.08 -20.21
CA ILE A 278 -0.85 -10.18 -19.53
C ILE A 278 -0.57 -8.76 -20.04
N ASP A 279 -1.60 -8.13 -20.59
CA ASP A 279 -1.57 -6.74 -21.02
C ASP A 279 -1.78 -5.82 -19.80
N PHE A 280 -0.69 -5.44 -19.14
CA PHE A 280 -0.72 -4.56 -17.96
C PHE A 280 -1.33 -3.19 -18.26
N VAL A 281 -1.18 -2.71 -19.49
CA VAL A 281 -1.77 -1.44 -19.93
C VAL A 281 -3.28 -1.57 -19.99
N GLN A 282 -3.80 -2.69 -20.51
CA GLN A 282 -5.23 -2.95 -20.50
C GLN A 282 -5.79 -3.05 -19.08
N LEU A 283 -5.05 -3.68 -18.16
CA LEU A 283 -5.44 -3.76 -16.75
C LEU A 283 -5.53 -2.37 -16.12
N ALA A 284 -4.52 -1.52 -16.33
CA ALA A 284 -4.54 -0.13 -15.86
C ALA A 284 -5.74 0.64 -16.43
N ARG A 285 -6.05 0.48 -17.73
CA ARG A 285 -7.22 1.12 -18.35
C ARG A 285 -8.56 0.66 -17.76
N GLU A 286 -8.66 -0.61 -17.38
CA GLU A 286 -9.83 -1.15 -16.67
C GLU A 286 -9.96 -0.57 -15.24
N GLU A 287 -8.83 -0.28 -14.58
CA GLU A 287 -8.82 0.37 -13.28
C GLU A 287 -9.25 1.85 -13.35
N GLY A 288 -8.91 2.51 -14.46
CA GLY A 288 -9.30 3.89 -14.78
C GLY A 288 -8.31 4.94 -14.27
N ALA A 289 -8.55 6.20 -14.64
CA ALA A 289 -7.72 7.32 -14.19
C ALA A 289 -7.97 7.62 -12.69
N SER A 290 -6.91 7.97 -11.97
CA SER A 290 -6.94 8.22 -10.52
C SER A 290 -5.89 9.27 -10.13
N LEU A 291 -5.73 9.50 -8.81
CA LEU A 291 -4.74 10.43 -8.27
C LEU A 291 -3.30 10.02 -8.65
N VAL A 292 -3.07 8.73 -8.85
CA VAL A 292 -1.75 8.15 -9.17
C VAL A 292 -1.71 7.57 -10.59
N GLN A 293 -2.75 7.78 -11.40
CA GLN A 293 -2.82 7.18 -12.73
C GLN A 293 -3.46 8.09 -13.78
N SER A 294 -2.80 8.25 -14.93
CA SER A 294 -3.37 9.00 -16.07
C SER A 294 -3.05 8.38 -17.43
N PHE A 295 -3.85 8.74 -18.43
CA PHE A 295 -3.80 8.15 -19.79
C PHE A 295 -3.83 9.25 -20.85
N HIS A 296 -2.88 9.19 -21.80
CA HIS A 296 -2.77 10.12 -22.91
C HIS A 296 -2.64 9.37 -24.24
N THR A 297 -3.31 9.86 -25.28
CA THR A 297 -3.25 9.21 -26.60
C THR A 297 -1.97 9.50 -27.37
N SER A 298 -1.25 10.58 -27.04
CA SER A 298 -0.07 11.05 -27.77
C SER A 298 0.86 11.92 -26.92
N LEU A 299 2.12 12.05 -27.34
CA LEU A 299 3.15 12.96 -26.80
C LEU A 299 3.49 14.12 -27.76
N ALA A 300 2.67 14.35 -28.79
CA ALA A 300 2.95 15.39 -29.78
C ALA A 300 2.96 16.80 -29.15
N LYS A 301 3.99 17.61 -29.47
CA LYS A 301 4.03 19.04 -29.12
C LYS A 301 2.85 19.80 -29.73
N ARG A 302 2.50 19.47 -30.99
CA ARG A 302 1.35 20.05 -31.69
C ARG A 302 0.05 19.55 -31.06
N GLY A 303 -0.79 20.47 -30.58
CA GLY A 303 -2.06 20.14 -29.92
C GLY A 303 -2.00 20.12 -28.38
N GLY A 304 -0.87 20.50 -27.77
CA GLY A 304 -0.72 20.63 -26.31
C GLY A 304 -0.71 19.29 -25.56
N HIS A 305 -0.51 18.15 -26.25
CA HIS A 305 -0.48 16.84 -25.61
C HIS A 305 0.75 16.69 -24.71
N LEU A 306 1.92 17.13 -25.17
CA LEU A 306 3.13 17.15 -24.34
C LEU A 306 2.92 18.01 -23.07
N ASP A 307 2.27 19.17 -23.20
CA ASP A 307 2.01 20.04 -22.05
C ASP A 307 1.12 19.35 -21.01
N ARG A 308 0.09 18.61 -21.43
CA ARG A 308 -0.76 17.84 -20.48
C ARG A 308 0.00 16.72 -19.79
N VAL A 309 0.92 16.04 -20.47
CA VAL A 309 1.78 15.03 -19.84
C VAL A 309 2.70 15.67 -18.81
N LEU A 310 3.33 16.81 -19.14
CA LEU A 310 4.18 17.55 -18.19
C LEU A 310 3.38 18.05 -16.98
N GLN A 311 2.14 18.49 -17.19
CA GLN A 311 1.21 18.86 -16.10
C GLN A 311 0.94 17.70 -15.16
N ASP A 312 0.69 16.50 -15.69
CA ASP A 312 0.50 15.30 -14.88
C ASP A 312 1.78 14.90 -14.14
N ILE A 313 2.95 15.00 -14.78
CA ILE A 313 4.25 14.72 -14.12
C ILE A 313 4.45 15.69 -12.95
N CYS A 314 4.30 16.99 -13.17
CA CYS A 314 4.42 18.01 -12.12
C CYS A 314 3.41 17.78 -10.99
N ALA A 315 2.15 17.47 -11.33
CA ALA A 315 1.11 17.22 -10.35
C ALA A 315 1.37 15.95 -9.52
N MET A 316 1.85 14.88 -10.14
CA MET A 316 2.18 13.61 -9.46
C MET A 316 3.44 13.77 -8.58
N ALA A 317 4.46 14.48 -9.05
CA ALA A 317 5.65 14.82 -8.25
C ALA A 317 5.27 15.68 -7.03
N ASN A 318 4.34 16.63 -7.19
CA ASN A 318 3.78 17.42 -6.08
C ASN A 318 2.79 16.64 -5.19
N THR A 319 2.50 15.38 -5.48
CA THR A 319 1.57 14.55 -4.70
C THR A 319 2.21 13.19 -4.38
N ASN A 320 1.53 12.07 -4.62
CA ASN A 320 1.93 10.73 -4.17
C ASN A 320 2.76 9.98 -5.23
N GLY A 321 3.29 10.68 -6.24
CA GLY A 321 3.80 10.04 -7.45
C GLY A 321 2.67 9.42 -8.27
N GLY A 322 3.04 8.53 -9.20
CA GLY A 322 2.07 7.80 -10.01
C GLY A 322 2.62 7.25 -11.33
N ALA A 323 1.74 6.69 -12.15
CA ALA A 323 2.03 6.16 -13.47
C ALA A 323 1.20 6.86 -14.55
N ILE A 324 1.87 7.29 -15.62
CA ILE A 324 1.25 7.91 -16.80
C ILE A 324 1.45 7.00 -18.00
N TYR A 325 0.37 6.64 -18.68
CA TYR A 325 0.41 5.79 -19.87
C TYR A 325 0.15 6.62 -21.13
N VAL A 326 1.09 6.60 -22.08
CA VAL A 326 1.02 7.32 -23.36
C VAL A 326 0.89 6.37 -24.54
N GLY A 327 -0.07 6.65 -25.41
CA GLY A 327 -0.45 5.82 -26.57
C GLY A 327 -1.81 5.15 -26.38
N VAL A 328 -2.54 5.51 -25.33
CA VAL A 328 -3.82 4.91 -24.93
C VAL A 328 -4.79 5.97 -24.43
N SER A 329 -6.09 5.75 -24.66
CA SER A 329 -7.14 6.55 -24.00
C SER A 329 -7.54 5.89 -22.67
N ALA A 330 -8.12 6.70 -21.79
CA ALA A 330 -8.66 6.24 -20.50
C ALA A 330 -9.84 5.25 -20.65
N ASN A 331 -10.47 5.18 -21.83
CA ASN A 331 -11.59 4.26 -22.08
C ASN A 331 -11.05 2.87 -22.46
N PRO A 332 -11.22 1.82 -21.62
CA PRO A 332 -10.66 0.49 -21.87
C PRO A 332 -11.22 -0.20 -23.13
N LYS A 333 -12.36 0.26 -23.66
CA LYS A 333 -13.00 -0.32 -24.85
C LYS A 333 -12.40 0.19 -26.16
N GLU A 334 -11.70 1.33 -26.13
CA GLU A 334 -11.06 1.89 -27.32
C GLU A 334 -9.76 1.14 -27.66
N LYS A 335 -9.39 1.11 -28.94
CA LYS A 335 -8.12 0.52 -29.34
C LYS A 335 -6.97 1.46 -28.97
N PRO A 336 -5.86 0.95 -28.39
CA PRO A 336 -4.64 1.72 -28.19
C PRO A 336 -4.17 2.37 -29.49
N THR A 337 -3.82 3.66 -29.44
CA THR A 337 -3.25 4.39 -30.59
C THR A 337 -1.80 3.98 -30.83
N GLY A 338 -1.08 3.66 -29.74
CA GLY A 338 0.33 3.32 -29.74
C GLY A 338 1.25 4.52 -30.02
N VAL A 339 2.53 4.33 -29.75
CA VAL A 339 3.60 5.29 -30.05
C VAL A 339 4.45 4.73 -31.18
N ARG A 340 4.57 5.47 -32.30
CA ARG A 340 5.28 5.02 -33.51
C ARG A 340 6.80 4.91 -33.33
N ASP A 341 7.39 5.83 -32.58
CA ASP A 341 8.83 5.85 -32.29
C ASP A 341 9.04 6.08 -30.78
N PRO A 342 8.99 5.01 -29.96
CA PRO A 342 9.08 5.13 -28.52
C PRO A 342 10.41 5.73 -28.06
N LYS A 343 11.54 5.33 -28.65
CA LYS A 343 12.88 5.79 -28.23
C LYS A 343 13.00 7.31 -28.36
N LYS A 344 12.66 7.85 -29.53
CA LYS A 344 12.70 9.29 -29.76
C LYS A 344 11.69 10.04 -28.89
N ALA A 345 10.52 9.46 -28.61
CA ALA A 345 9.53 10.07 -27.73
C ALA A 345 10.05 10.15 -26.28
N VAL A 346 10.74 9.12 -25.80
CA VAL A 346 11.36 9.07 -24.46
C VAL A 346 12.46 10.12 -24.32
N GLU A 347 13.38 10.22 -25.29
CA GLU A 347 14.44 11.25 -25.28
C GLU A 347 13.87 12.67 -25.25
N ASN A 348 12.84 12.93 -26.07
CA ASN A 348 12.15 14.22 -26.08
C ASN A 348 11.43 14.51 -24.76
N LEU A 349 10.90 13.48 -24.08
CA LEU A 349 10.25 13.62 -22.79
C LEU A 349 11.25 13.99 -21.70
N TYR A 350 12.38 13.27 -21.56
CA TYR A 350 13.43 13.63 -20.60
C TYR A 350 13.94 15.05 -20.83
N THR A 351 14.21 15.40 -22.09
CA THR A 351 14.61 16.77 -22.46
C THR A 351 13.56 17.80 -22.06
N ALA A 352 12.27 17.50 -22.23
CA ALA A 352 11.20 18.43 -21.89
C ALA A 352 11.01 18.58 -20.37
N VAL A 353 11.20 17.49 -19.62
CA VAL A 353 11.11 17.48 -18.15
C VAL A 353 12.27 18.30 -17.56
N ALA A 354 13.51 18.01 -17.94
CA ALA A 354 14.70 18.71 -17.44
C ALA A 354 14.71 20.21 -17.75
N ASN A 355 14.14 20.63 -18.88
CA ASN A 355 14.13 22.04 -19.28
C ASN A 355 12.95 22.84 -18.74
N ARG A 356 11.87 22.18 -18.27
CA ARG A 356 10.62 22.88 -17.93
C ARG A 356 10.13 22.63 -16.53
N ILE A 357 10.54 21.55 -15.88
CA ILE A 357 10.12 21.24 -14.51
C ILE A 357 11.31 21.52 -13.59
N THR A 358 11.09 22.42 -12.63
CA THR A 358 12.09 22.82 -11.64
C THR A 358 11.52 22.58 -10.23
N PRO A 359 12.20 21.86 -9.34
CA PRO A 359 13.39 21.01 -9.57
C PRO A 359 13.14 19.86 -10.56
N GLU A 360 14.18 19.17 -11.05
CA GLU A 360 14.00 18.03 -11.95
C GLU A 360 13.38 16.84 -11.19
N PRO A 361 12.18 16.36 -11.56
CA PRO A 361 11.55 15.23 -10.88
C PRO A 361 12.17 13.89 -11.26
N GLU A 362 12.26 12.99 -10.30
CA GLU A 362 12.71 11.62 -10.55
C GLU A 362 11.62 10.82 -11.29
N ILE A 363 11.90 10.48 -12.55
CA ILE A 363 10.99 9.71 -13.40
C ILE A 363 11.69 8.48 -13.99
N HIS A 364 10.96 7.38 -14.10
CA HIS A 364 11.38 6.18 -14.83
C HIS A 364 10.45 5.96 -16.02
N VAL A 365 11.03 5.78 -17.22
CA VAL A 365 10.25 5.66 -18.47
C VAL A 365 10.57 4.33 -19.15
N ASP A 366 9.54 3.53 -19.37
CA ASP A 366 9.62 2.22 -20.02
C ASP A 366 8.56 2.06 -21.13
N THR A 367 8.73 1.05 -21.98
CA THR A 367 7.82 0.77 -23.10
C THR A 367 7.16 -0.59 -22.89
N LEU A 368 5.83 -0.61 -22.85
CA LEU A 368 5.02 -1.80 -22.65
C LEU A 368 4.24 -2.16 -23.91
N PRO A 369 4.23 -3.44 -24.34
CA PRO A 369 3.37 -3.89 -25.43
C PRO A 369 1.91 -4.00 -24.95
N SER A 370 0.98 -3.47 -25.74
CA SER A 370 -0.46 -3.57 -25.51
C SER A 370 -1.19 -3.75 -26.84
N GLN A 371 -2.04 -4.78 -26.96
CA GLN A 371 -2.79 -5.09 -28.20
C GLN A 371 -1.98 -4.95 -29.52
N LYS A 372 -0.72 -5.42 -29.54
CA LYS A 372 0.24 -5.35 -30.68
C LYS A 372 0.80 -3.96 -31.01
N VAL A 373 0.58 -2.96 -30.17
CA VAL A 373 1.24 -1.64 -30.27
C VAL A 373 2.10 -1.36 -29.03
N GLN A 374 3.04 -0.43 -29.16
CA GLN A 374 3.90 -0.01 -28.05
C GLN A 374 3.28 1.19 -27.34
N VAL A 375 3.23 1.13 -26.01
CA VAL A 375 2.73 2.20 -25.13
C VAL A 375 3.88 2.60 -24.21
N ILE A 376 4.05 3.91 -24.00
CA ILE A 376 5.07 4.40 -23.05
C ILE A 376 4.43 4.51 -21.68
N ARG A 377 5.08 3.99 -20.65
CA ARG A 377 4.73 4.20 -19.25
C ARG A 377 5.79 5.11 -18.62
N ILE A 378 5.32 6.12 -17.89
CA ILE A 378 6.14 7.05 -17.14
C ILE A 378 5.76 6.89 -15.68
N THR A 379 6.67 6.36 -14.87
CA THR A 379 6.52 6.25 -13.42
C THR A 379 7.17 7.47 -12.79
N VAL A 380 6.38 8.27 -12.09
CA VAL A 380 6.78 9.49 -11.40
C VAL A 380 6.89 9.20 -9.92
N GLN A 381 8.04 9.49 -9.32
CA GLN A 381 8.23 9.33 -7.88
C GLN A 381 7.55 10.47 -7.11
N PRO A 382 7.09 10.24 -5.87
CA PRO A 382 6.76 11.34 -4.96
C PRO A 382 7.98 12.25 -4.83
N GLY A 383 7.80 13.53 -5.10
CA GLY A 383 8.88 14.49 -5.10
C GLY A 383 9.47 14.68 -3.70
N GLN A 384 10.80 14.76 -3.61
CA GLN A 384 11.50 15.09 -2.37
C GLN A 384 11.59 16.61 -2.19
N ASP A 385 11.84 17.34 -3.29
CA ASP A 385 12.04 18.79 -3.29
C ASP A 385 10.76 19.57 -3.65
N ILE A 386 9.69 19.32 -2.90
CA ILE A 386 8.40 19.96 -3.14
C ILE A 386 8.46 21.43 -2.69
N PRO A 387 7.98 22.41 -3.50
CA PRO A 387 7.15 22.24 -4.70
C PRO A 387 7.90 22.22 -6.04
N TYR A 388 7.47 21.32 -6.93
CA TYR A 388 7.84 21.27 -8.33
C TYR A 388 6.96 22.24 -9.16
N ALA A 389 7.57 22.98 -10.08
CA ALA A 389 6.89 23.95 -10.91
C ALA A 389 7.23 23.75 -12.39
N ILE A 390 6.25 23.95 -13.28
CA ILE A 390 6.48 24.07 -14.72
C ILE A 390 6.79 25.53 -15.06
N ASP A 391 7.81 25.76 -15.88
CA ASP A 391 8.27 27.09 -16.31
C ASP A 391 8.46 28.04 -15.09
N ASP A 392 8.99 27.50 -13.99
CA ASP A 392 9.33 28.16 -12.71
C ASP A 392 8.16 28.76 -11.90
N ASN A 393 6.95 28.84 -12.44
CA ASN A 393 5.83 29.50 -11.75
C ASN A 393 4.47 28.78 -11.82
N LYS A 394 4.36 27.67 -12.56
CA LYS A 394 3.12 26.92 -12.69
C LYS A 394 3.16 25.66 -11.85
N PHE A 395 2.62 25.75 -10.64
CA PHE A 395 2.45 24.62 -9.75
C PHE A 395 1.18 23.86 -10.13
N TYR A 396 1.29 22.55 -10.32
CA TYR A 396 0.13 21.69 -10.58
C TYR A 396 -0.11 20.75 -9.40
N VAL A 397 -1.38 20.52 -9.12
CA VAL A 397 -1.86 19.50 -8.17
C VAL A 397 -2.90 18.63 -8.85
N ARG A 398 -2.91 17.36 -8.46
CA ARG A 398 -3.84 16.37 -9.00
C ARG A 398 -5.00 16.17 -8.05
N ASP A 399 -6.21 16.30 -8.56
CA ASP A 399 -7.45 16.07 -7.83
C ASP A 399 -8.28 15.03 -8.59
N GLU A 400 -8.57 13.90 -7.94
CA GLU A 400 -9.16 12.71 -8.55
C GLU A 400 -8.40 12.27 -9.81
N ALA A 401 -8.93 12.53 -11.00
CA ALA A 401 -8.33 12.11 -12.27
C ALA A 401 -7.75 13.30 -13.08
N GLU A 402 -7.74 14.51 -12.53
CA GLU A 402 -7.37 15.72 -13.27
C GLU A 402 -6.27 16.55 -12.60
N SER A 403 -5.34 17.05 -13.41
CA SER A 403 -4.28 17.96 -12.98
C SER A 403 -4.70 19.40 -13.26
N SER A 404 -4.60 20.26 -12.23
CA SER A 404 -5.01 21.67 -12.30
C SER A 404 -3.96 22.57 -11.65
N LEU A 405 -3.95 23.86 -12.02
CA LEU A 405 -3.07 24.84 -11.38
C LEU A 405 -3.42 24.96 -9.89
N ALA A 406 -2.40 24.89 -9.05
CA ALA A 406 -2.53 25.02 -7.61
C ALA A 406 -2.94 26.44 -7.23
N VAL A 407 -3.94 26.57 -6.36
CA VAL A 407 -4.29 27.87 -5.77
C VAL A 407 -3.28 28.24 -4.67
N ARG A 408 -3.24 29.53 -4.28
CA ARG A 408 -2.29 30.04 -3.25
C ARG A 408 -2.17 29.13 -2.03
N ASP A 409 -3.29 28.74 -1.42
CA ASP A 409 -3.26 27.93 -0.20
C ASP A 409 -2.81 26.48 -0.47
N GLU A 410 -3.01 25.95 -1.67
CA GLU A 410 -2.43 24.67 -2.08
C GLU A 410 -0.92 24.80 -2.25
N ILE A 411 -0.42 25.90 -2.82
CA ILE A 411 1.03 26.18 -2.92
C ILE A 411 1.65 26.30 -1.52
N VAL A 412 1.01 27.05 -0.62
CA VAL A 412 1.50 27.19 0.77
C VAL A 412 1.60 25.81 1.44
N ARG A 413 0.63 24.93 1.24
CA ARG A 413 0.69 23.56 1.78
C ARG A 413 1.76 22.69 1.14
N LEU A 414 1.99 22.83 -0.16
CA LEU A 414 3.09 22.12 -0.82
C LEU A 414 4.42 22.52 -0.19
N VAL A 415 4.61 23.81 0.09
CA VAL A 415 5.79 24.34 0.79
C VAL A 415 5.86 23.84 2.24
N GLU A 416 4.77 23.88 3.00
CA GLU A 416 4.72 23.33 4.37
C GLU A 416 5.06 21.84 4.39
N ARG A 417 4.62 21.08 3.38
CA ARG A 417 4.91 19.65 3.26
C ARG A 417 6.37 19.39 2.91
N GLY A 418 6.95 20.17 1.98
CA GLY A 418 8.38 20.12 1.68
C GLY A 418 9.22 20.43 2.92
N LEU A 419 8.87 21.47 3.67
CA LEU A 419 9.54 21.81 4.93
C LEU A 419 9.42 20.70 5.98
N SER A 420 8.29 19.98 6.02
CA SER A 420 8.11 18.84 6.94
C SER A 420 8.94 17.61 6.56
N HIS A 421 9.32 17.47 5.28
CA HIS A 421 10.26 16.43 4.83
C HIS A 421 11.72 16.74 5.21
N ASP A 422 12.09 18.03 5.28
CA ASP A 422 13.42 18.47 5.74
C ASP A 422 13.62 18.37 7.27
N VAL A 423 12.55 18.36 8.07
CA VAL A 423 12.64 18.10 9.53
C VAL A 423 12.64 16.59 9.82
N ALA A 424 13.53 15.85 9.17
CA ALA A 424 14.11 14.66 9.78
C ALA A 424 15.25 15.14 10.69
N GLU A 425 14.91 15.63 11.88
CA GLU A 425 15.91 16.05 12.86
C GLU A 425 16.82 14.87 13.27
N PRO A 426 18.11 15.14 13.51
CA PRO A 426 19.16 14.14 13.70
C PRO A 426 18.99 13.33 15.00
N ILE A 427 19.31 12.03 14.88
CA ILE A 427 19.68 11.06 15.91
C ILE A 427 19.65 11.62 17.35
N HIS A 428 18.53 11.43 18.05
CA HIS A 428 18.52 11.59 19.50
C HIS A 428 19.07 10.30 20.14
N VAL A 429 20.31 10.38 20.58
CA VAL A 429 20.94 9.37 21.45
C VAL A 429 20.12 9.28 22.74
N PRO A 430 19.63 8.10 23.17
CA PRO A 430 18.85 8.01 24.39
C PRO A 430 19.79 8.16 25.60
N LEU A 431 19.60 9.22 26.40
CA LEU A 431 20.09 9.26 27.78
C LEU A 431 19.12 8.50 28.71
N PRO A 432 19.60 7.99 29.86
CA PRO A 432 18.94 6.93 30.61
C PRO A 432 17.71 7.44 31.38
N MET A 433 16.72 6.55 31.52
CA MET A 433 15.55 6.74 32.40
C MET A 433 15.98 6.98 33.86
N PRO A 434 15.36 7.93 34.57
CA PRO A 434 15.24 7.85 36.01
C PRO A 434 14.08 6.94 36.41
N GLU A 435 14.34 6.29 37.53
CA GLU A 435 13.60 5.26 38.22
C GLU A 435 12.21 5.69 38.71
N GLN A 436 11.38 4.69 38.97
CA GLN A 436 9.97 4.74 39.31
C GLN A 436 9.66 5.60 40.54
N THR A 437 8.61 6.42 40.43
CA THR A 437 7.73 6.70 41.57
C THR A 437 6.30 6.29 41.23
N ALA A 438 5.79 5.39 42.05
CA ALA A 438 4.49 4.75 41.97
C ALA A 438 3.33 5.76 41.89
N VAL A 439 2.37 5.47 41.00
CA VAL A 439 1.06 6.12 41.00
C VAL A 439 0.00 5.02 41.19
N THR A 440 -0.77 5.22 42.25
CA THR A 440 -1.91 4.44 42.76
C THR A 440 -2.98 4.19 41.68
N PRO A 441 -3.72 3.06 41.71
CA PRO A 441 -4.66 2.71 40.66
C PRO A 441 -5.95 3.54 40.77
N ALA A 442 -6.38 4.11 39.65
CA ALA A 442 -7.70 4.71 39.49
C ALA A 442 -8.80 3.61 39.43
N PRO A 443 -10.00 3.87 39.96
CA PRO A 443 -11.05 2.87 40.10
C PRO A 443 -11.67 2.42 38.76
N PRO A 444 -12.32 1.25 38.70
CA PRO A 444 -12.80 0.64 37.47
C PRO A 444 -13.94 1.46 36.86
N VAL A 445 -13.77 1.83 35.59
CA VAL A 445 -14.85 2.45 34.80
C VAL A 445 -15.94 1.40 34.58
N LYS A 446 -17.04 1.59 35.29
CA LYS A 446 -18.30 0.88 35.09
C LYS A 446 -18.73 0.97 33.61
N LYS A 447 -19.21 -0.16 33.07
CA LYS A 447 -19.91 -0.27 31.79
C LYS A 447 -20.93 0.88 31.64
N GLY A 448 -20.53 1.91 30.89
CA GLY A 448 -21.34 3.07 30.57
C GLY A 448 -22.28 2.75 29.41
N ARG A 449 -23.57 3.00 29.63
CA ARG A 449 -24.63 3.07 28.63
C ARG A 449 -24.16 3.72 27.32
N ARG A 450 -24.58 3.12 26.19
CA ARG A 450 -24.61 3.73 24.85
C ARG A 450 -24.85 5.25 24.94
N SER A 451 -23.81 6.04 24.73
CA SER A 451 -23.97 7.45 24.39
C SER A 451 -24.62 7.52 23.01
N ARG A 452 -25.75 8.23 22.90
CA ARG A 452 -26.38 8.57 21.62
C ARG A 452 -25.32 9.17 20.68
N GLY A 453 -25.15 8.55 19.52
CA GLY A 453 -24.04 8.77 18.61
C GLY A 453 -24.02 10.16 17.98
N LYS A 454 -22.83 10.75 17.88
CA LYS A 454 -22.56 11.83 16.92
C LYS A 454 -22.47 11.20 15.54
N ILE A 455 -23.37 11.58 14.63
CA ILE A 455 -23.33 11.15 13.23
C ILE A 455 -22.10 11.79 12.59
N LYS A 456 -21.22 10.98 11.98
CA LYS A 456 -20.00 11.48 11.34
C LYS A 456 -20.33 12.10 9.97
N PRO A 457 -19.62 13.16 9.55
CA PRO A 457 -19.74 13.70 8.20
C PRO A 457 -19.40 12.64 7.14
N PRO A 458 -19.90 12.79 5.90
CA PRO A 458 -19.49 11.96 4.77
C PRO A 458 -18.00 12.14 4.47
N ARG A 459 -17.38 11.12 3.84
CA ARG A 459 -15.93 11.05 3.58
C ARG A 459 -15.51 11.58 2.21
N THR A 460 -16.46 11.92 1.34
CA THR A 460 -16.21 12.55 0.04
C THR A 460 -17.14 13.75 -0.13
N GLY A 461 -16.80 14.64 -1.06
CA GLY A 461 -17.53 15.90 -1.27
C GLY A 461 -16.84 17.09 -0.62
N VAL A 462 -17.54 18.23 -0.61
CA VAL A 462 -17.03 19.47 -0.04
C VAL A 462 -18.09 20.20 0.77
N GLU A 463 -17.66 20.98 1.74
CA GLU A 463 -18.49 21.87 2.54
C GLU A 463 -18.01 23.32 2.36
N ILE A 464 -18.93 24.27 2.19
CA ILE A 464 -18.59 25.69 2.21
C ILE A 464 -18.75 26.21 3.64
N VAL A 465 -17.63 26.46 4.32
CA VAL A 465 -17.59 26.78 5.76
C VAL A 465 -17.86 28.25 6.02
N SER A 466 -17.40 29.14 5.14
CA SER A 466 -17.66 30.57 5.25
C SER A 466 -17.66 31.26 3.89
N SER A 467 -18.34 32.39 3.80
CA SER A 467 -18.35 33.25 2.62
C SER A 467 -18.21 34.70 3.07
N GLU A 468 -17.24 35.43 2.50
CA GLU A 468 -16.97 36.82 2.81
C GLU A 468 -16.96 37.66 1.54
N LYS A 469 -17.71 38.76 1.52
CA LYS A 469 -17.75 39.66 0.37
C LYS A 469 -16.76 40.80 0.55
N ARG A 470 -15.73 40.87 -0.31
CA ARG A 470 -14.72 41.92 -0.31
C ARG A 470 -14.72 42.66 -1.64
N LYS A 471 -14.92 43.98 -1.61
CA LYS A 471 -14.89 44.86 -2.80
C LYS A 471 -15.70 44.34 -4.00
N GLY A 472 -16.86 43.74 -3.74
CA GLY A 472 -17.76 43.22 -4.78
C GLY A 472 -17.53 41.77 -5.19
N THR A 473 -16.40 41.15 -4.81
CA THR A 473 -16.12 39.73 -5.05
C THR A 473 -16.39 38.91 -3.79
N THR A 474 -17.12 37.80 -3.94
CA THR A 474 -17.36 36.84 -2.84
C THR A 474 -16.23 35.82 -2.79
N TYR A 475 -15.62 35.68 -1.63
CA TYR A 475 -14.58 34.71 -1.34
C TYR A 475 -15.15 33.66 -0.39
N HIS A 476 -14.89 32.39 -0.69
CA HIS A 476 -15.39 31.25 0.05
C HIS A 476 -14.24 30.50 0.72
N THR A 477 -14.53 29.91 1.88
CA THR A 477 -13.69 28.89 2.51
C THR A 477 -14.30 27.53 2.24
N VAL A 478 -13.59 26.68 1.49
CA VAL A 478 -14.03 25.34 1.12
C VAL A 478 -13.34 24.32 2.01
N ARG A 479 -14.09 23.47 2.70
CA ARG A 479 -13.58 22.28 3.38
C ARG A 479 -13.71 21.09 2.43
N ASP A 480 -12.59 20.48 2.08
CA ASP A 480 -12.55 19.23 1.35
C ASP A 480 -12.70 18.06 2.33
N LEU A 481 -13.76 17.26 2.19
CA LEU A 481 -14.08 16.20 3.15
C LEU A 481 -13.19 14.97 3.01
N ARG A 482 -12.42 14.88 1.92
CA ARG A 482 -11.53 13.74 1.64
C ARG A 482 -10.27 13.76 2.49
N ASN A 483 -9.80 14.95 2.83
CA ASN A 483 -8.57 15.18 3.58
C ASN A 483 -8.76 16.14 4.76
N GLY A 484 -9.97 16.70 4.94
CA GLY A 484 -10.30 17.66 6.01
C GLY A 484 -9.77 19.07 5.77
N ASN A 485 -9.19 19.34 4.61
CA ASN A 485 -8.48 20.58 4.33
C ASN A 485 -9.41 21.78 4.17
N LEU A 486 -9.04 22.92 4.77
CA LEU A 486 -9.72 24.21 4.60
C LEU A 486 -8.99 25.09 3.59
N ILE A 487 -9.53 25.27 2.38
CA ILE A 487 -9.00 26.18 1.36
C ILE A 487 -9.69 27.53 1.49
N LYS A 488 -8.94 28.60 1.81
CA LYS A 488 -9.49 29.95 1.96
C LYS A 488 -9.36 30.74 0.66
N ASN A 489 -10.08 31.85 0.58
CA ASN A 489 -10.02 32.80 -0.53
C ASN A 489 -10.39 32.21 -1.91
N VAL A 490 -11.26 31.21 -1.97
CA VAL A 490 -11.73 30.62 -3.22
C VAL A 490 -12.86 31.46 -3.79
N THR A 491 -12.73 31.95 -5.03
CA THR A 491 -13.82 32.64 -5.74
C THR A 491 -14.52 31.68 -6.68
N ARG A 492 -15.72 32.04 -7.15
CA ARG A 492 -16.41 31.28 -8.21
C ARG A 492 -15.56 31.11 -9.48
N SER A 493 -14.73 32.09 -9.82
CA SER A 493 -13.81 32.04 -10.97
C SER A 493 -12.56 31.21 -10.73
N SER A 494 -12.07 31.10 -9.48
CA SER A 494 -10.91 30.26 -9.14
C SER A 494 -11.30 28.82 -8.77
N ALA A 495 -12.58 28.54 -8.57
CA ALA A 495 -13.08 27.25 -8.15
C ALA A 495 -13.16 26.25 -9.31
N ARG A 496 -12.68 25.02 -9.08
CA ARG A 496 -12.78 23.90 -10.03
C ARG A 496 -14.05 23.10 -9.82
N LYS A 497 -14.68 22.62 -10.91
CA LYS A 497 -15.79 21.64 -10.97
C LYS A 497 -16.67 21.56 -9.72
N LEU A 498 -16.34 20.66 -8.78
CA LEU A 498 -17.12 20.40 -7.56
C LEU A 498 -17.17 21.63 -6.64
N TRP A 499 -16.07 22.35 -6.47
CA TRP A 499 -16.03 23.60 -5.70
C TRP A 499 -16.82 24.68 -6.42
N HIS A 500 -16.72 24.77 -7.75
CA HIS A 500 -17.51 25.71 -8.53
C HIS A 500 -19.00 25.42 -8.37
N TYR A 501 -19.39 24.15 -8.40
CA TYR A 501 -20.75 23.71 -8.15
C TYR A 501 -21.21 24.09 -6.74
N ALA A 502 -20.45 23.72 -5.70
CA ALA A 502 -20.79 24.01 -4.32
C ALA A 502 -20.92 25.52 -4.05
N ILE A 503 -20.01 26.33 -4.58
CA ILE A 503 -20.06 27.79 -4.51
C ILE A 503 -21.27 28.33 -5.28
N THR A 504 -21.57 27.79 -6.47
CA THR A 504 -22.75 28.20 -7.24
C THR A 504 -24.04 27.89 -6.50
N GLN A 505 -24.13 26.74 -5.82
CA GLN A 505 -25.28 26.39 -4.98
C GLN A 505 -25.44 27.37 -3.81
N VAL A 506 -24.35 27.68 -3.10
CA VAL A 506 -24.37 28.63 -1.99
C VAL A 506 -24.72 30.05 -2.45
N GLU A 507 -24.17 30.52 -3.58
CA GLU A 507 -24.50 31.82 -4.16
C GLU A 507 -25.94 31.89 -4.67
N SER A 508 -26.52 30.77 -5.13
CA SER A 508 -27.93 30.69 -5.56
C SER A 508 -28.93 30.68 -4.40
N GLY A 509 -28.45 30.51 -3.17
CA GLY A 509 -29.23 30.51 -1.94
C GLY A 509 -29.25 29.14 -1.26
N GLN A 510 -29.06 29.12 0.07
CA GLN A 510 -29.16 27.89 0.85
C GLN A 510 -30.60 27.34 0.84
N PRO A 511 -30.79 26.00 0.77
CA PRO A 511 -32.11 25.40 0.85
C PRO A 511 -32.79 25.76 2.18
N LYS A 512 -34.02 26.28 2.10
CA LYS A 512 -34.78 26.69 3.29
C LYS A 512 -35.01 25.48 4.20
N ALA A 513 -34.57 25.58 5.45
CA ALA A 513 -34.60 24.48 6.42
C ALA A 513 -35.99 23.82 6.56
N ASP A 514 -37.06 24.60 6.40
CA ASP A 514 -38.46 24.17 6.49
C ASP A 514 -38.94 23.31 5.31
N LYS A 515 -38.20 23.31 4.20
CA LYS A 515 -38.51 22.51 3.00
C LYS A 515 -37.70 21.21 2.90
N ILE A 516 -36.78 20.98 3.83
CA ILE A 516 -35.89 19.82 3.84
C ILE A 516 -36.58 18.67 4.59
N LYS A 517 -36.60 17.48 3.99
CA LYS A 517 -37.10 16.26 4.64
C LYS A 517 -36.04 15.67 5.58
N TRP A 518 -36.06 16.13 6.83
CA TRP A 518 -35.15 15.64 7.86
C TRP A 518 -35.52 14.24 8.36
N ARG A 519 -34.52 13.38 8.55
CA ARG A 519 -34.64 12.11 9.27
C ARG A 519 -33.61 12.08 10.40
N GLY A 520 -34.08 12.28 11.63
CA GLY A 520 -33.20 12.54 12.75
C GLY A 520 -32.42 13.84 12.51
N ASN A 521 -31.09 13.76 12.55
CA ASN A 521 -30.20 14.90 12.34
C ASN A 521 -29.67 15.01 10.90
N ILE A 522 -30.06 14.12 9.98
CA ILE A 522 -29.55 14.08 8.60
C ILE A 522 -30.66 14.26 7.57
N ALA A 523 -30.31 14.78 6.39
CA ALA A 523 -31.23 14.93 5.28
C ALA A 523 -30.52 14.81 3.92
N LEU A 524 -31.27 14.35 2.92
CA LEU A 524 -30.88 14.33 1.52
C LEU A 524 -31.50 15.55 0.83
N LEU A 525 -30.66 16.39 0.21
CA LEU A 525 -31.08 17.63 -0.45
C LEU A 525 -31.33 17.43 -1.94
N ASP A 526 -30.37 16.82 -2.62
CA ASP A 526 -30.44 16.57 -4.06
C ASP A 526 -29.68 15.28 -4.42
N THR A 527 -30.05 14.66 -5.53
CA THR A 527 -29.40 13.47 -6.09
C THR A 527 -29.22 13.64 -7.58
N ARG A 528 -27.98 13.62 -8.04
CA ARG A 528 -27.63 13.78 -9.46
C ARG A 528 -26.99 12.50 -9.97
N LYS A 529 -27.49 11.99 -11.10
CA LYS A 529 -26.94 10.83 -11.80
C LYS A 529 -26.40 11.24 -13.16
N LYS A 530 -25.17 10.84 -13.47
CA LYS A 530 -24.60 10.98 -14.80
C LYS A 530 -23.74 9.74 -15.09
N ASP A 531 -24.09 9.02 -16.15
CA ASP A 531 -23.52 7.71 -16.48
C ASP A 531 -23.67 6.72 -15.31
N ASP A 532 -22.61 5.99 -14.95
CA ASP A 532 -22.58 5.05 -13.80
C ASP A 532 -22.33 5.74 -12.44
N ASN A 533 -22.20 7.07 -12.39
CA ASN A 533 -21.89 7.81 -11.17
C ASN A 533 -23.11 8.53 -10.58
N THR A 534 -23.30 8.37 -9.26
CA THR A 534 -24.31 9.09 -8.47
C THR A 534 -23.62 10.03 -7.48
N TRP A 535 -24.07 11.28 -7.43
CA TRP A 535 -23.65 12.28 -6.45
C TRP A 535 -24.84 12.75 -5.61
N TYR A 536 -24.62 12.88 -4.32
CA TYR A 536 -25.60 13.29 -3.31
C TYR A 536 -25.20 14.62 -2.68
N ASP A 537 -26.17 15.51 -2.52
CA ASP A 537 -26.01 16.69 -1.67
C ASP A 537 -26.74 16.40 -0.35
N LEU A 538 -26.01 16.44 0.76
CA LEU A 538 -26.44 15.99 2.08
C LEU A 538 -26.43 17.14 3.09
N ALA A 539 -27.31 17.09 4.09
CA ALA A 539 -27.32 18.03 5.19
C ALA A 539 -27.28 17.33 6.55
N LEU A 540 -26.48 17.85 7.48
CA LEU A 540 -26.37 17.41 8.87
C LEU A 540 -26.70 18.58 9.80
N ARG A 541 -27.57 18.34 10.78
CA ARG A 541 -27.85 19.26 11.87
C ARG A 541 -27.04 18.84 13.09
N GLU A 542 -26.09 19.67 13.50
CA GLU A 542 -25.26 19.45 14.69
C GLU A 542 -25.24 20.72 15.54
N ASN A 543 -25.57 20.62 16.82
CA ASN A 543 -25.55 21.74 17.80
C ASN A 543 -26.30 23.02 17.39
N GLY A 544 -27.27 22.93 16.49
CA GLY A 544 -28.05 24.07 16.01
C GLY A 544 -27.59 24.61 14.65
N ASP A 545 -26.40 24.20 14.19
CA ASP A 545 -25.86 24.55 12.88
C ASP A 545 -26.26 23.51 11.82
N ILE A 546 -26.42 23.97 10.57
CA ILE A 546 -26.71 23.11 9.41
C ILE A 546 -25.45 23.06 8.55
N HIS A 547 -24.82 21.90 8.53
CA HIS A 547 -23.70 21.58 7.64
C HIS A 547 -24.24 21.01 6.34
N ILE A 548 -23.83 21.56 5.20
CA ILE A 548 -24.22 21.08 3.87
C ILE A 548 -22.99 20.52 3.17
N TYR A 549 -23.10 19.27 2.72
CA TYR A 549 -22.06 18.54 2.01
C TYR A 549 -22.49 18.37 0.56
N TYR A 550 -21.73 18.94 -0.36
CA TYR A 550 -22.02 18.93 -1.79
C TYR A 550 -21.22 17.86 -2.53
N GLY A 551 -21.88 17.15 -3.45
CA GLY A 551 -21.26 16.21 -4.38
C GLY A 551 -20.62 14.98 -3.72
N VAL A 552 -21.27 14.47 -2.67
CA VAL A 552 -20.87 13.23 -1.98
C VAL A 552 -21.10 12.04 -2.90
N THR A 553 -20.11 11.17 -3.05
CA THR A 553 -20.21 9.95 -3.87
C THR A 553 -20.55 8.73 -3.03
N ASP A 554 -21.00 7.63 -3.65
CA ASP A 554 -21.31 6.37 -2.96
C ASP A 554 -20.17 5.88 -2.05
N SER A 555 -18.91 6.07 -2.47
CA SER A 555 -17.73 5.67 -1.68
C SER A 555 -17.51 6.50 -0.42
N GLY A 556 -18.17 7.66 -0.30
CA GLY A 556 -18.08 8.57 0.85
C GLY A 556 -19.18 8.39 1.89
N LEU A 557 -20.18 7.55 1.62
CA LEU A 557 -21.30 7.31 2.52
C LEU A 557 -20.88 6.37 3.66
N ASN A 558 -21.21 6.74 4.89
CA ASN A 558 -21.09 5.84 6.05
C ASN A 558 -22.44 5.13 6.29
N GLU A 559 -22.48 4.21 7.25
CA GLU A 559 -23.69 3.40 7.52
C GLU A 559 -24.94 4.26 7.78
N ASP A 560 -24.79 5.39 8.49
CA ASP A 560 -25.89 6.32 8.78
C ASP A 560 -26.43 6.99 7.49
N TRP A 561 -25.53 7.42 6.60
CA TRP A 561 -25.91 8.04 5.32
C TRP A 561 -26.45 7.04 4.29
N MET A 562 -25.94 5.80 4.28
CA MET A 562 -26.46 4.74 3.41
C MET A 562 -27.90 4.38 3.79
N ALA A 563 -28.19 4.22 5.09
CA ALA A 563 -29.55 3.96 5.57
C ALA A 563 -30.52 5.08 5.19
N LEU A 564 -30.07 6.35 5.18
CA LEU A 564 -30.88 7.49 4.72
C LEU A 564 -31.23 7.38 3.23
N ILE A 565 -30.27 7.01 2.38
CA ILE A 565 -30.45 6.94 0.93
C ILE A 565 -31.31 5.75 0.50
N GLU A 566 -31.11 4.58 1.11
CA GLU A 566 -31.91 3.36 0.82
C GLU A 566 -33.40 3.59 1.12
N GLN A 567 -33.70 4.18 2.27
CA GLN A 567 -35.08 4.45 2.67
C GLN A 567 -35.70 5.71 2.02
N SER A 568 -34.92 6.48 1.27
CA SER A 568 -35.41 7.60 0.44
C SER A 568 -35.65 7.19 -1.01
N SER A 569 -35.12 6.01 -1.41
CA SER A 569 -35.32 5.37 -2.71
C SER A 569 -36.49 4.36 -2.71
N SER A 570 -37.10 4.13 -1.53
CA SER A 570 -38.34 3.40 -1.29
C SER A 570 -39.49 4.39 -1.11
#